data_AF-W4RY52-F1
#
_entry.id   AF-W4RY52-F1
#
_cell.length_a   1.000
_cell.length_b   1.000
_cell.length_c   1.000
_cell.angle_alpha   90.00
_cell.angle_beta   90.00
_cell.angle_gamma   90.00
#
_symmetry.space_group_name_H-M   'P 1'
#
loop_
_entity.id
_entity.type
_entity.pdbx_description
1 polymer ?
#
loop_
_entity_poly.entity_id
_entity_poly.type
_entity_poly.pdbx_seq_one_letter_code
_entity_poly.pdbx_strand_id
1 'polypeptide(L)'
;MYLDGRLAFRVDRLAHVIYDPASGQVSAAPDAVNRNGVAQVLEAHPMQLASMSQVRFAATSRTAQILDKAGMDVALPTSASRNLAEGVHVTASFAAPGFPADAAVDGSTANTPFWGTVGSPSASDWIALELDKARQLDQLVVYFYRSSSPAGEQHGFPSGTCPGYVAPWVYVVQYQDNGSWKTVPGRCAMH
;
A
#
# COMPACT_ATOMS: atom_id res chain seq x y z
N MET A 1 3.04 -29.33 -19.71
CA MET A 1 2.94 -27.97 -19.17
C MET A 1 4.30 -27.30 -19.26
N TYR A 2 4.34 -26.08 -19.77
CA TYR A 2 5.55 -25.26 -19.79
C TYR A 2 5.34 -24.07 -18.84
N LEU A 3 6.34 -23.77 -18.03
CA LEU A 3 6.42 -22.58 -17.18
C LEU A 3 7.65 -21.79 -17.61
N ASP A 4 7.51 -20.47 -17.79
CA ASP A 4 8.61 -19.60 -18.24
C ASP A 4 9.37 -20.14 -19.48
N GLY A 5 8.65 -20.75 -20.41
CA GLY A 5 9.22 -21.33 -21.64
C GLY A 5 9.99 -22.64 -21.45
N ARG A 6 10.08 -23.20 -20.23
CA ARG A 6 10.73 -24.49 -19.91
C ARG A 6 9.69 -25.57 -19.61
N LEU A 7 9.97 -26.81 -20.03
CA LEU A 7 9.08 -27.94 -19.77
C LEU A 7 9.07 -28.25 -18.27
N ALA A 8 7.93 -28.06 -17.61
CA ALA A 8 7.76 -28.34 -16.20
C ALA A 8 7.42 -29.82 -15.96
N PHE A 9 6.36 -30.31 -16.62
CA PHE A 9 5.96 -31.71 -16.57
C PHE A 9 5.10 -32.11 -17.78
N ARG A 10 4.95 -33.41 -18.00
CA ARG A 10 4.05 -34.02 -19.00
C ARG A 10 3.23 -35.12 -18.35
N VAL A 11 1.96 -35.20 -18.73
CA VAL A 11 1.03 -36.25 -18.36
C VAL A 11 0.49 -36.95 -19.60
N ASP A 12 0.05 -38.19 -19.45
CA ASP A 12 -0.49 -39.04 -20.54
C ASP A 12 -1.82 -38.52 -21.11
N ARG A 13 -2.56 -37.76 -20.33
CA ARG A 13 -3.89 -37.21 -20.68
C ARG A 13 -4.14 -35.87 -20.00
N LEU A 14 -5.14 -35.13 -20.48
CA LEU A 14 -5.63 -33.93 -19.78
C LEU A 14 -6.33 -34.34 -18.48
N ALA A 15 -5.83 -33.84 -17.35
CA ALA A 15 -6.38 -34.09 -16.02
C ALA A 15 -6.04 -32.95 -15.06
N HIS A 16 -6.73 -32.88 -13.93
CA HIS A 16 -6.38 -31.97 -12.85
C HIS A 16 -5.14 -32.49 -12.10
N VAL A 17 -4.07 -31.70 -12.10
CA VAL A 17 -2.81 -32.04 -11.45
C VAL A 17 -2.34 -30.90 -10.56
N ILE A 18 -1.72 -31.27 -9.44
CA ILE A 18 -1.03 -30.39 -8.50
C ILE A 18 0.46 -30.61 -8.71
N TYR A 19 1.20 -29.55 -8.97
CA TYR A 19 2.64 -29.59 -9.17
C TYR A 19 3.34 -28.78 -8.08
N ASP A 20 4.23 -29.42 -7.34
CA ASP A 20 5.17 -28.74 -6.44
C ASP A 20 6.45 -28.40 -7.22
N PRO A 21 6.68 -27.14 -7.55
CA PRO A 21 7.83 -26.73 -8.34
C PRO A 21 9.16 -26.88 -7.61
N ALA A 22 9.19 -26.81 -6.27
CA ALA A 22 10.43 -26.92 -5.51
C ALA A 22 11.00 -28.34 -5.56
N SER A 23 10.13 -29.34 -5.42
CA SER A 23 10.50 -30.75 -5.46
C SER A 23 10.36 -31.40 -6.84
N GLY A 24 9.64 -30.77 -7.76
CA GLY A 24 9.27 -31.33 -9.06
C GLY A 24 8.16 -32.39 -8.98
N GLN A 25 7.55 -32.59 -7.81
CA GLN A 25 6.51 -33.61 -7.63
C GLN A 25 5.21 -33.19 -8.32
N VAL A 26 4.60 -34.12 -9.06
CA VAL A 26 3.28 -33.94 -9.67
C VAL A 26 2.35 -34.98 -9.07
N SER A 27 1.28 -34.53 -8.43
CA SER A 27 0.19 -35.39 -7.98
C SER A 27 -1.05 -35.14 -8.83
N ALA A 28 -1.64 -36.21 -9.35
CA ALA A 28 -2.90 -36.12 -10.08
C ALA A 28 -4.06 -36.28 -9.10
N ALA A 29 -4.95 -35.29 -9.07
CA ALA A 29 -6.17 -35.36 -8.28
C ALA A 29 -7.20 -36.23 -9.00
N PRO A 30 -8.09 -36.94 -8.27
CA PRO A 30 -9.25 -37.58 -8.89
C PRO A 30 -10.08 -36.52 -9.62
N ASP A 31 -10.26 -36.71 -10.93
CA ASP A 31 -11.01 -35.78 -11.77
C ASP A 31 -12.49 -36.18 -11.80
N ALA A 32 -13.39 -35.22 -11.54
CA ALA A 32 -14.83 -35.43 -11.63
C ALA A 32 -15.29 -35.76 -13.07
N VAL A 33 -14.51 -35.35 -14.07
CA VAL A 33 -14.79 -35.52 -15.51
C VAL A 33 -14.18 -36.82 -16.06
N ASN A 34 -12.99 -37.22 -15.59
CA ASN A 34 -12.31 -38.45 -16.03
C ASN A 34 -12.32 -39.52 -14.93
N ARG A 35 -13.42 -40.27 -14.82
CA ARG A 35 -13.59 -41.34 -13.81
C ARG A 35 -12.75 -42.61 -14.07
N ASN A 36 -12.10 -42.72 -15.23
CA ASN A 36 -11.39 -43.92 -15.67
C ASN A 36 -9.91 -43.96 -15.25
N GLY A 37 -9.64 -43.57 -14.01
CA GLY A 37 -8.32 -43.69 -13.38
C GLY A 37 -7.49 -42.40 -13.38
N VAL A 38 -6.49 -42.39 -12.49
CA VAL A 38 -5.59 -41.27 -12.24
C VAL A 38 -4.64 -41.08 -13.43
N ALA A 39 -4.41 -39.83 -13.84
CA ALA A 39 -3.45 -39.52 -14.91
C ALA A 39 -2.03 -39.90 -14.51
N GLN A 40 -1.25 -40.40 -15.48
CA GLN A 40 0.13 -40.80 -15.25
C GLN A 40 1.07 -39.66 -15.61
N VAL A 41 2.00 -39.38 -14.70
CA VAL A 41 3.08 -38.43 -14.90
C VAL A 41 4.15 -39.10 -15.75
N LEU A 42 4.33 -38.60 -16.97
CA LEU A 42 5.32 -39.11 -17.91
C LEU A 42 6.71 -38.54 -17.63
N GLU A 43 6.77 -37.27 -17.25
CA GLU A 43 8.01 -36.57 -16.95
C GLU A 43 7.70 -35.36 -16.05
N ALA A 44 8.56 -35.07 -15.08
CA ALA A 44 8.46 -33.89 -14.25
C ALA A 44 9.85 -33.43 -13.80
N HIS A 45 10.05 -32.11 -13.78
CA HIS A 45 11.31 -31.48 -13.42
C HIS A 45 11.09 -30.47 -12.30
N PRO A 46 11.99 -30.32 -11.33
CA PRO A 46 11.94 -29.20 -10.39
C PRO A 46 12.17 -27.88 -11.14
N MET A 47 11.46 -26.84 -10.73
CA MET A 47 11.56 -25.50 -11.28
C MET A 47 11.69 -24.45 -10.19
N GLN A 48 12.65 -23.56 -10.35
CA GLN A 48 12.81 -22.42 -9.47
C GLN A 48 11.85 -21.32 -9.92
N LEU A 49 10.65 -21.30 -9.34
CA LEU A 49 9.73 -20.18 -9.46
C LEU A 49 10.12 -19.10 -8.44
N ALA A 50 9.99 -17.83 -8.84
CA ALA A 50 10.07 -16.73 -7.89
C ALA A 50 9.00 -16.91 -6.80
N SER A 51 9.34 -16.63 -5.54
CA SER A 51 8.34 -16.68 -4.46
C SER A 51 7.23 -15.66 -4.73
N MET A 52 5.99 -15.93 -4.27
CA MET A 52 4.86 -15.00 -4.43
C MET A 52 5.17 -13.58 -3.90
N SER A 53 6.09 -13.48 -2.93
CA SER A 53 6.62 -12.21 -2.39
C SER A 53 7.56 -11.45 -3.33
N GLN A 54 7.86 -11.99 -4.52
CA GLN A 54 8.78 -11.40 -5.50
C GLN A 54 8.10 -11.00 -6.81
N VAL A 55 6.77 -11.10 -6.92
CA VAL A 55 6.04 -10.48 -8.05
C VAL A 55 6.02 -8.97 -7.84
N ARG A 56 7.12 -8.32 -8.23
CA ARG A 56 7.20 -6.86 -8.29
C ARG A 56 6.39 -6.43 -9.50
N PHE A 57 5.30 -5.71 -9.26
CA PHE A 57 4.70 -4.93 -10.33
C PHE A 57 5.72 -3.86 -10.73
N ALA A 58 6.06 -3.77 -12.02
CA ALA A 58 6.77 -2.61 -12.50
C ALA A 58 5.96 -1.36 -12.09
N ALA A 59 6.62 -0.33 -11.57
CA ALA A 59 5.96 0.93 -11.17
C ALA A 59 5.14 1.55 -12.32
N THR A 60 5.47 1.19 -13.56
CA THR A 60 4.79 1.61 -14.79
C THR A 60 3.62 0.71 -15.23
N SER A 61 3.38 -0.40 -14.53
CA SER A 61 2.30 -1.32 -14.89
C SER A 61 0.93 -0.71 -14.60
N ARG A 62 -0.08 -1.08 -15.41
CA ARG A 62 -1.46 -0.67 -15.16
C ARG A 62 -1.95 -1.11 -13.78
N THR A 63 -1.46 -2.24 -13.28
CA THR A 63 -1.74 -2.70 -11.91
C THR A 63 -1.15 -1.76 -10.87
N ALA A 64 0.08 -1.28 -11.07
CA ALA A 64 0.67 -0.29 -10.17
C ALA A 64 -0.09 1.04 -10.17
N GLN A 65 -0.57 1.49 -11.33
CA GLN A 65 -1.41 2.70 -11.41
C GLN A 65 -2.78 2.54 -10.74
N ILE A 66 -3.36 1.33 -10.78
CA ILE A 66 -4.64 1.04 -10.11
C ILE A 66 -4.43 0.97 -8.59
N LEU A 67 -3.32 0.37 -8.14
CA LEU A 67 -2.94 0.32 -6.73
C LEU A 67 -2.61 1.71 -6.19
N ASP A 68 -1.86 2.52 -6.93
CA ASP A 68 -1.55 3.91 -6.58
C ASP A 68 -2.82 4.77 -6.46
N LYS A 69 -3.75 4.62 -7.42
CA LYS A 69 -5.09 5.24 -7.32
C LYS A 69 -5.92 4.74 -6.15
N ALA A 70 -5.64 3.55 -5.63
CA ALA A 70 -6.26 2.98 -4.43
C ALA A 70 -5.49 3.29 -3.14
N GLY A 71 -4.46 4.15 -3.19
CA GLY A 71 -3.64 4.55 -2.04
C GLY A 71 -2.49 3.61 -1.71
N MET A 72 -2.23 2.59 -2.54
CA MET A 72 -1.11 1.66 -2.40
C MET A 72 0.03 2.06 -3.33
N ASP A 73 1.04 2.76 -2.80
CA ASP A 73 2.24 3.10 -3.57
C ASP A 73 3.16 1.88 -3.72
N VAL A 74 3.22 1.36 -4.94
CA VAL A 74 3.98 0.16 -5.32
C VAL A 74 5.45 0.46 -5.62
N ALA A 75 5.83 1.74 -5.63
CA ALA A 75 7.21 2.20 -5.70
C ALA A 75 7.88 2.27 -4.32
N LEU A 76 7.10 2.20 -3.23
CA LEU A 76 7.66 2.07 -1.89
C LEU A 76 8.48 0.77 -1.81
N PRO A 77 9.75 0.82 -1.36
CA PRO A 77 10.53 -0.39 -1.18
C PRO A 77 9.81 -1.32 -0.21
N THR A 78 9.61 -2.58 -0.60
CA THR A 78 9.05 -3.64 0.27
C THR A 78 9.85 -3.88 1.55
N SER A 79 11.01 -3.22 1.67
CA SER A 79 11.84 -3.11 2.88
C SER A 79 11.35 -2.09 3.91
N ALA A 80 10.30 -1.30 3.63
CA ALA A 80 9.56 -0.57 4.66
C ALA A 80 8.71 -1.58 5.47
N SER A 81 9.36 -2.52 6.15
CA SER A 81 8.71 -3.68 6.77
C SER A 81 7.82 -3.33 7.97
N ARG A 82 7.72 -2.04 8.33
CA ARG A 82 6.87 -1.56 9.43
C ARG A 82 6.54 -0.08 9.26
N ASN A 83 5.26 0.27 9.25
CA ASN A 83 4.83 1.65 9.46
C ASN A 83 5.18 2.05 10.89
N LEU A 84 6.19 2.93 11.05
CA LEU A 84 6.63 3.41 12.36
C LEU A 84 5.72 4.50 12.94
N ALA A 85 4.84 5.08 12.11
CA ALA A 85 3.87 6.08 12.51
C ALA A 85 2.59 5.43 13.03
N GLU A 86 2.26 4.20 12.61
CA GLU A 86 0.99 3.56 12.99
C GLU A 86 0.80 3.47 14.51
N GLY A 87 -0.29 4.05 15.00
CA GLY A 87 -0.70 4.01 16.40
C GLY A 87 0.19 4.82 17.37
N VAL A 88 1.12 5.63 16.88
CA VAL A 88 1.94 6.50 17.75
C VAL A 88 1.11 7.61 18.37
N HIS A 89 1.57 8.14 19.50
CA HIS A 89 0.94 9.33 20.06
C HIS A 89 1.17 10.53 19.13
N VAL A 90 0.12 11.32 18.95
CA VAL A 90 0.14 12.49 18.07
C VAL A 90 -0.41 13.71 18.79
N THR A 91 0.22 14.84 18.54
CA THR A 91 -0.26 16.16 18.93
C THR A 91 -0.37 17.02 17.67
N ALA A 92 -1.30 17.98 17.68
CA ALA A 92 -1.48 18.89 16.55
C ALA A 92 -1.81 20.30 17.06
N SER A 93 -1.51 21.32 16.27
CA SER A 93 -1.91 22.71 16.56
C SER A 93 -3.43 22.88 16.60
N PHE A 94 -4.14 22.09 15.80
CA PHE A 94 -5.58 22.12 15.65
C PHE A 94 -6.08 20.78 15.10
N ALA A 95 -7.31 20.40 15.45
CA ALA A 95 -8.03 19.29 14.83
C ALA A 95 -9.50 19.69 14.67
N ALA A 96 -10.01 19.61 13.45
CA ALA A 96 -11.40 19.90 13.17
C ALA A 96 -12.30 18.79 13.78
N PRO A 97 -13.51 19.14 14.26
CA PRO A 97 -14.46 18.14 14.74
C PRO A 97 -14.71 17.04 13.69
N GLY A 98 -14.53 15.77 14.07
CA GLY A 98 -14.66 14.62 13.17
C GLY A 98 -13.42 14.30 12.33
N PHE A 99 -12.35 15.11 12.41
CA PHE A 99 -11.08 14.90 11.71
C PHE A 99 -9.89 14.97 12.69
N PRO A 100 -9.83 14.03 13.66
CA PRO A 100 -8.84 14.04 14.72
C PRO A 100 -7.41 13.76 14.22
N ALA A 101 -6.39 14.11 15.01
CA ALA A 101 -4.99 13.95 14.62
C ALA A 101 -4.55 12.48 14.50
N ASP A 102 -5.13 11.58 15.30
CA ASP A 102 -4.87 10.14 15.29
C ASP A 102 -5.25 9.48 13.95
N ALA A 103 -6.16 10.07 13.20
CA ALA A 103 -6.51 9.63 11.86
C ALA A 103 -5.35 9.79 10.84
N ALA A 104 -4.29 10.55 11.15
CA ALA A 104 -3.10 10.59 10.31
C ALA A 104 -2.16 9.38 10.50
N VAL A 105 -2.40 8.58 11.55
CA VAL A 105 -1.53 7.49 12.00
C VAL A 105 -2.28 6.17 12.21
N ASP A 106 -3.44 6.00 11.58
CA ASP A 106 -4.29 4.80 11.72
C ASP A 106 -3.84 3.63 10.82
N GLY A 107 -2.81 3.82 10.00
CA GLY A 107 -2.30 2.83 9.05
C GLY A 107 -3.11 2.72 7.75
N SER A 108 -4.18 3.51 7.60
CA SER A 108 -5.03 3.55 6.42
C SER A 108 -4.64 4.71 5.50
N THR A 109 -4.74 4.47 4.18
CA THR A 109 -4.66 5.52 3.15
C THR A 109 -6.04 5.81 2.56
N ALA A 110 -7.11 5.34 3.21
CA ALA A 110 -8.47 5.58 2.78
C ALA A 110 -8.80 7.08 2.84
N ASN A 111 -9.81 7.49 2.06
CA ASN A 111 -10.25 8.88 2.04
C ASN A 111 -10.79 9.37 3.40
N THR A 112 -11.25 8.47 4.27
CA THR A 112 -11.63 8.78 5.64
C THR A 112 -11.34 7.57 6.54
N PRO A 113 -11.02 7.78 7.83
CA PRO A 113 -10.80 9.08 8.47
C PRO A 113 -9.46 9.74 8.06
N PHE A 114 -9.31 11.05 8.26
CA PHE A 114 -8.05 11.79 8.06
C PHE A 114 -7.94 12.96 9.06
N TRP A 115 -6.73 13.45 9.32
CA TRP A 115 -6.52 14.67 10.10
C TRP A 115 -6.84 15.92 9.28
N GLY A 116 -7.68 16.79 9.83
CA GLY A 116 -8.16 17.99 9.14
C GLY A 116 -8.08 19.23 10.01
N THR A 117 -7.77 20.37 9.38
CA THR A 117 -7.63 21.66 10.07
C THR A 117 -8.60 22.74 9.61
N VAL A 118 -9.68 22.37 8.89
CA VAL A 118 -10.72 23.33 8.51
C VAL A 118 -11.30 24.00 9.76
N GLY A 119 -11.33 25.33 9.75
CA GLY A 119 -11.75 26.15 10.89
C GLY A 119 -10.62 26.58 11.82
N SER A 120 -9.37 26.15 11.59
CA SER A 120 -8.20 26.70 12.28
C SER A 120 -8.08 28.20 11.99
N PRO A 121 -7.80 29.06 13.00
CA PRO A 121 -7.53 30.47 12.77
C PRO A 121 -6.11 30.73 12.25
N SER A 122 -5.27 29.70 12.22
CA SER A 122 -3.85 29.80 11.86
C SER A 122 -3.66 29.74 10.34
N ALA A 123 -2.69 30.51 9.82
CA ALA A 123 -2.28 30.41 8.41
C ALA A 123 -1.46 29.14 8.12
N SER A 124 -0.96 28.47 9.16
CA SER A 124 -0.23 27.21 9.10
C SER A 124 -0.57 26.38 10.32
N ASP A 125 -0.78 25.09 10.11
CA ASP A 125 -0.99 24.10 11.18
C ASP A 125 0.14 23.07 11.16
N TRP A 126 0.32 22.37 12.28
CA TRP A 126 1.30 21.31 12.41
C TRP A 126 0.67 20.08 13.08
N ILE A 127 1.20 18.92 12.72
CA ILE A 127 1.00 17.65 13.41
C ILE A 127 2.37 17.08 13.76
N ALA A 128 2.51 16.59 14.99
CA ALA A 128 3.74 16.04 15.53
C ALA A 128 3.47 14.60 16.00
N LEU A 129 4.35 13.70 15.57
CA LEU A 129 4.33 12.29 15.93
C LEU A 129 5.38 12.03 16.99
N GLU A 130 4.97 11.46 18.12
CA GLU A 130 5.87 11.06 19.19
C GLU A 130 6.28 9.60 18.99
N LEU A 131 7.50 9.40 18.52
CA LEU A 131 8.07 8.07 18.38
C LEU A 131 8.57 7.59 19.75
N ASP A 132 8.38 6.31 20.06
CA ASP A 132 8.71 5.69 21.37
C ASP A 132 10.15 5.95 21.86
N LYS A 133 11.07 6.21 20.92
CA LYS A 133 12.48 6.51 21.17
C LYS A 133 13.08 7.27 20.01
N ALA A 134 14.24 7.88 20.23
CA ALA A 134 15.05 8.42 19.14
C ALA A 134 15.39 7.29 18.14
N ARG A 135 15.07 7.50 16.86
CA ARG A 135 15.33 6.55 15.77
C ARG A 135 15.85 7.28 14.55
N GLN A 136 16.71 6.61 13.78
CA GLN A 136 17.05 7.06 12.44
C GLN A 136 15.87 6.78 11.50
N LEU A 137 15.49 7.79 10.72
CA LEU A 137 14.48 7.72 9.67
C LEU A 137 15.13 8.22 8.38
N ASP A 138 14.99 7.43 7.32
CA ASP A 138 15.44 7.77 5.97
C ASP A 138 14.28 8.10 5.04
N GLN A 139 13.04 7.75 5.43
CA GLN A 139 11.84 7.97 4.63
C GLN A 139 10.69 8.51 5.47
N LEU A 140 10.01 9.52 4.93
CA LEU A 140 8.70 10.00 5.39
C LEU A 140 7.75 9.96 4.19
N VAL A 141 6.60 9.32 4.37
CA VAL A 141 5.53 9.28 3.37
C VAL A 141 4.35 10.05 3.94
N VAL A 142 3.85 11.04 3.20
CA VAL A 142 2.73 11.89 3.62
C VAL A 142 1.65 11.84 2.54
N TYR A 143 0.45 11.43 2.93
CA TYR A 143 -0.72 11.41 2.04
C TYR A 143 -1.58 12.63 2.33
N PHE A 144 -1.76 13.48 1.32
CA PHE A 144 -2.67 14.62 1.41
C PHE A 144 -4.03 14.25 0.87
N TYR A 145 -5.06 14.54 1.66
CA TYR A 145 -6.43 14.44 1.22
C TYR A 145 -6.70 15.36 0.02
N ARG A 146 -7.30 14.83 -1.04
CA ARG A 146 -7.74 15.60 -2.20
C ARG A 146 -9.26 15.49 -2.34
N SER A 147 -9.95 16.62 -2.22
CA SER A 147 -11.36 16.68 -2.59
C SER A 147 -11.49 16.67 -4.12
N SER A 148 -12.06 15.62 -4.69
CA SER A 148 -12.30 15.50 -6.14
C SER A 148 -13.69 15.99 -6.56
N SER A 149 -14.58 16.23 -5.61
CA SER A 149 -15.96 16.65 -5.86
C SER A 149 -16.26 18.01 -5.19
N PRO A 150 -17.05 18.88 -5.84
CA PRO A 150 -17.63 20.06 -5.19
C PRO A 150 -18.44 19.66 -3.96
N ALA A 151 -18.63 20.60 -3.02
CA ALA A 151 -19.54 20.38 -1.89
C ALA A 151 -20.96 20.04 -2.39
N GLY A 152 -21.60 19.03 -1.78
CA GLY A 152 -23.01 18.69 -2.03
C GLY A 152 -23.24 17.28 -2.57
N GLU A 153 -24.33 17.12 -3.31
CA GLU A 153 -24.71 15.86 -3.96
C GLU A 153 -24.26 15.85 -5.43
N GLN A 154 -23.65 14.74 -5.86
CA GLN A 154 -23.37 14.46 -7.26
C GLN A 154 -24.31 13.34 -7.72
N HIS A 155 -25.25 13.66 -8.61
CA HIS A 155 -26.26 12.71 -9.11
C HIS A 155 -27.15 12.08 -8.00
N GLY A 156 -27.50 12.84 -6.96
CA GLY A 156 -28.34 12.34 -5.85
C GLY A 156 -27.62 11.44 -4.86
N PHE A 157 -26.29 11.33 -4.97
CA PHE A 157 -25.43 10.70 -3.97
C PHE A 157 -24.59 11.77 -3.28
N PRO A 158 -24.39 11.68 -1.95
CA PRO A 158 -23.44 12.54 -1.25
C PRO A 158 -22.07 12.45 -1.93
N SER A 159 -21.39 13.59 -2.06
CA SER A 159 -19.99 13.63 -2.48
C SER A 159 -19.18 12.57 -1.73
N GLY A 160 -18.48 11.71 -2.47
CA GLY A 160 -17.56 10.72 -1.90
C GLY A 160 -16.32 11.34 -1.26
N THR A 161 -16.17 12.67 -1.37
CA THR A 161 -15.10 13.43 -0.72
C THR A 161 -15.61 14.57 0.16
N CYS A 162 -14.89 14.88 1.22
CA CYS A 162 -15.15 16.00 2.12
C CYS A 162 -14.67 17.32 1.49
N PRO A 163 -15.56 18.29 1.21
CA PRO A 163 -15.17 19.58 0.64
C PRO A 163 -14.40 20.43 1.66
N GLY A 164 -13.62 21.40 1.16
CA GLY A 164 -12.88 22.35 2.00
C GLY A 164 -11.45 21.93 2.34
N TYR A 165 -11.02 20.75 1.90
CA TYR A 165 -9.67 20.25 2.10
C TYR A 165 -8.89 20.19 0.78
N VAL A 166 -7.68 20.72 0.82
CA VAL A 166 -6.69 20.68 -0.25
C VAL A 166 -5.31 20.46 0.36
N ALA A 167 -4.39 19.88 -0.42
CA ALA A 167 -3.00 19.79 -0.01
C ALA A 167 -2.43 21.20 0.24
N PRO A 168 -1.53 21.38 1.23
CA PRO A 168 -0.89 22.65 1.47
C PRO A 168 0.04 23.01 0.30
N TRP A 169 0.20 24.32 0.07
CA TRP A 169 1.10 24.84 -0.96
C TRP A 169 2.57 24.49 -0.67
N VAL A 170 2.93 24.52 0.61
CA VAL A 170 4.25 24.22 1.13
C VAL A 170 4.09 23.51 2.47
N TYR A 171 4.93 22.51 2.72
CA TYR A 171 5.13 21.98 4.07
C TYR A 171 6.62 21.87 4.37
N VAL A 172 6.94 21.85 5.67
CA VAL A 172 8.28 21.62 6.18
C VAL A 172 8.25 20.38 7.08
N VAL A 173 9.33 19.61 7.03
CA VAL A 173 9.53 18.48 7.94
C VAL A 173 10.53 18.93 8.99
N GLN A 174 10.19 18.74 10.26
CA GLN A 174 11.06 19.02 11.39
C GLN A 174 11.18 17.78 12.27
N TYR A 175 12.31 17.65 12.95
CA TYR A 175 12.54 16.64 13.98
C TYR A 175 13.01 17.31 15.26
N GLN A 176 12.67 16.71 16.39
CA GLN A 176 13.16 17.18 17.68
C GLN A 176 14.53 16.54 17.97
N ASP A 177 15.52 17.37 18.30
CA ASP A 177 16.85 16.95 18.74
C ASP A 177 17.21 17.71 20.02
N ASN A 178 17.36 16.97 21.12
CA ASN A 178 17.69 17.51 22.45
C ASN A 178 16.78 18.70 22.86
N GLY A 179 15.47 18.53 22.66
CA GLY A 179 14.46 19.54 23.02
C GLY A 179 14.33 20.71 22.03
N SER A 180 15.13 20.74 20.96
CA SER A 180 15.07 21.78 19.93
C SER A 180 14.53 21.22 18.60
N TRP A 181 13.64 21.96 17.94
CA TRP A 181 13.16 21.59 16.61
C TRP A 181 14.18 21.97 15.54
N LYS A 182 14.53 21.00 14.68
CA LYS A 182 15.43 21.16 13.54
C LYS A 182 14.70 20.83 12.25
N THR A 183 14.86 21.67 11.24
CA THR A 183 14.26 21.45 9.92
C THR A 183 15.09 20.47 9.11
N VAL A 184 14.44 19.47 8.51
CA VAL A 184 15.05 18.59 7.52
C VAL A 184 15.38 19.42 6.27
N PRO A 185 16.63 19.40 5.77
CA PRO A 185 16.99 20.13 4.56
C PRO A 185 16.19 19.65 3.34
N GLY A 186 15.64 20.60 2.59
CA GLY A 186 14.76 20.34 1.44
C GLY A 186 13.37 20.94 1.67
N ARG A 187 12.87 21.71 0.70
CA ARG A 187 11.48 22.18 0.71
C ARG A 187 10.65 21.20 -0.11
N CYS A 188 9.55 20.74 0.46
CA CYS A 188 8.56 19.98 -0.29
C CYS A 188 7.50 20.97 -0.81
N ALA A 189 7.62 21.36 -2.07
CA ALA A 189 6.62 22.14 -2.78
C ALA A 189 5.79 21.19 -3.65
N MET A 190 4.47 21.34 -3.62
CA MET A 190 3.58 20.61 -4.52
C MET A 190 3.47 21.42 -5.83
N HIS A 191 3.76 20.78 -6.97
CA HIS A 191 3.50 21.31 -8.32
C HIS A 191 2.09 20.95 -8.78
#